data_AF-A0A2V6MNJ9-F1
#
_entry.id   AF-A0A2V6MNJ9-F1
#
_cell.length_a   1.000
_cell.length_b   1.000
_cell.length_c   1.000
_cell.angle_alpha   90.00
_cell.angle_beta   90.00
_cell.angle_gamma   90.00
#
_symmetry.space_group_name_H-M   'P 1'
#
loop_
_entity.id
_entity.type
_entity.pdbx_description
1 polymer ?
#
loop_
_entity_poly.entity_id
_entity_poly.type
_entity_poly.pdbx_seq_one_letter_code
_entity_poly.pdbx_strand_id
1 'polypeptide(L)'
;MVALAQTHFFRQDLAAFRPAAERAMALNPLNTDALGILGLQIVHTADFERGTAIVRRAMELNANHAGWMHFAPLWDHFHKGEYEQALECANRVDVPGLFWPFLVMASACGHLGRRVEAQVAVRDLLALDPEFAAHARSNIGTWHFASGLMDPILDGLRKAGLSIPESGSSDSPRRNVRRN
;
A
#
# COMPACT_ATOMS: atom_id res chain seq x y z
N MET A 1 -2.98 -3.64 23.30
CA MET A 1 -1.86 -2.78 22.85
C MET A 1 -1.76 -2.72 21.33
N VAL A 2 -1.74 -3.86 20.60
CA VAL A 2 -1.75 -3.86 19.12
C VAL A 2 -2.91 -3.02 18.54
N ALA A 3 -4.14 -3.23 19.01
CA ALA A 3 -5.31 -2.46 18.57
C ALA A 3 -5.20 -0.94 18.85
N LEU A 4 -4.52 -0.55 19.94
CA LEU A 4 -4.28 0.85 20.27
C LEU A 4 -3.32 1.49 19.26
N ALA A 5 -2.21 0.81 18.95
CA ALA A 5 -1.27 1.25 17.92
C ALA A 5 -1.97 1.39 16.56
N GLN A 6 -2.74 0.39 16.13
CA GLN A 6 -3.51 0.48 14.89
C GLN A 6 -4.48 1.66 14.87
N THR A 7 -5.15 1.94 16.00
CA THR A 7 -6.05 3.09 16.12
C THR A 7 -5.31 4.40 15.90
N HIS A 8 -4.12 4.57 16.49
CA HIS A 8 -3.29 5.74 16.25
C HIS A 8 -2.81 5.83 14.80
N PHE A 9 -2.41 4.71 14.19
CA PHE A 9 -2.01 4.64 12.78
C PHE A 9 -3.13 5.14 11.85
N PHE A 10 -4.34 4.59 11.97
CA PHE A 10 -5.47 4.98 11.11
C PHE A 10 -6.01 6.39 11.42
N ARG A 11 -5.73 6.93 12.62
CA ARG A 11 -5.93 8.36 12.95
C ARG A 11 -4.79 9.26 12.47
N GLN A 12 -3.77 8.69 11.83
CA GLN A 12 -2.57 9.39 11.38
C GLN A 12 -1.78 10.07 12.52
N ASP A 13 -1.98 9.62 13.76
CA ASP A 13 -1.27 10.09 14.95
C ASP A 13 0.04 9.29 15.12
N LEU A 14 1.04 9.66 14.32
CA LEU A 14 2.34 8.99 14.33
C LEU A 14 3.11 9.16 15.65
N ALA A 15 2.84 10.25 16.38
CA ALA A 15 3.48 10.51 17.67
C ALA A 15 3.02 9.49 18.73
N ALA A 16 1.74 9.14 18.75
CA ALA A 16 1.22 8.13 19.65
C ALA A 16 1.36 6.69 19.11
N PHE A 17 1.35 6.50 17.79
CA PHE A 17 1.56 5.20 17.15
C PHE A 17 2.89 4.56 17.56
N ARG A 18 4.00 5.30 17.43
CA ARG A 18 5.36 4.77 17.66
C ARG A 18 5.51 4.13 19.05
N PRO A 19 5.30 4.83 20.18
CA PRO A 19 5.46 4.23 21.50
C PRO A 19 4.46 3.09 21.77
N ALA A 20 3.24 3.16 21.21
CA ALA A 20 2.27 2.09 21.34
C ALA A 20 2.69 0.81 20.59
N ALA A 21 3.25 0.96 19.39
CA ALA A 21 3.78 -0.14 18.59
C ALA A 21 5.00 -0.79 19.27
N GLU A 22 5.97 0.01 19.73
CA GLU A 22 7.15 -0.51 20.46
C GLU A 22 6.74 -1.31 21.69
N ARG A 23 5.83 -0.76 22.51
CA ARG A 23 5.35 -1.44 23.71
C ARG A 23 4.58 -2.72 23.36
N ALA A 24 3.78 -2.72 22.30
CA ALA A 24 3.05 -3.90 21.87
C ALA A 24 4.00 -5.03 21.43
N MET A 25 5.05 -4.71 20.66
CA MET A 25 6.06 -5.69 20.23
C MET A 25 6.91 -6.21 21.40
N ALA A 26 7.24 -5.35 22.36
CA ALA A 26 8.04 -5.73 23.53
C ALA A 26 7.29 -6.67 24.50
N LEU A 27 5.95 -6.59 24.58
CA LEU A 27 5.14 -7.41 25.48
C LEU A 27 5.14 -8.89 25.10
N ASN A 28 5.16 -9.21 23.81
CA ASN A 28 5.27 -10.59 23.33
C ASN A 28 6.06 -10.65 22.02
N PRO A 29 7.40 -10.79 22.11
CA PRO A 29 8.28 -10.86 20.94
C PRO A 29 8.09 -12.12 20.07
N LEU A 30 7.28 -13.08 20.50
CA LEU A 30 6.97 -14.31 19.74
C LEU A 30 5.57 -14.26 19.10
N ASN A 31 4.80 -13.19 19.30
CA ASN A 31 3.53 -13.01 18.61
C ASN A 31 3.80 -12.53 17.17
N THR A 32 3.91 -13.48 16.25
CA THR A 32 4.23 -13.22 14.84
C THR A 32 3.17 -12.40 14.13
N ASP A 33 1.90 -12.54 14.47
CA ASP A 33 0.82 -11.70 13.92
C ASP A 33 0.99 -10.24 14.34
N ALA A 34 1.26 -9.99 15.62
CA ALA A 34 1.49 -8.64 16.13
C ALA A 34 2.72 -7.98 15.49
N LEU A 35 3.82 -8.74 15.36
CA LEU A 35 5.03 -8.27 14.68
C LEU A 35 4.77 -7.98 13.21
N GLY A 36 4.06 -8.88 12.51
CA GLY A 36 3.70 -8.69 11.11
C GLY A 36 2.89 -7.41 10.90
N ILE A 37 1.84 -7.21 11.70
CA ILE A 37 0.92 -6.07 11.59
C ILE A 37 1.66 -4.77 11.85
N LEU A 38 2.37 -4.69 12.98
CA LEU A 38 3.02 -3.45 13.40
C LEU A 38 4.24 -3.15 12.53
N GLY A 39 4.98 -4.18 12.12
CA GLY A 39 6.08 -4.04 11.17
C GLY A 39 5.60 -3.50 9.82
N LEU A 40 4.48 -4.00 9.29
CA LEU A 40 3.90 -3.49 8.05
C LEU A 40 3.41 -2.03 8.20
N GLN A 41 2.80 -1.68 9.33
CA GLN A 41 2.43 -0.28 9.60
C GLN A 41 3.66 0.64 9.69
N ILE A 42 4.78 0.16 10.24
CA ILE A 42 6.05 0.89 10.26
C ILE A 42 6.56 1.14 8.83
N VAL A 43 6.51 0.13 7.95
CA VAL A 43 6.81 0.26 6.51
C VAL A 43 5.95 1.35 5.86
N HIS A 44 4.65 1.36 6.15
CA HIS A 44 3.71 2.38 5.65
C HIS A 44 3.96 3.81 6.19
N THR A 45 4.85 3.97 7.17
CA THR A 45 5.28 5.28 7.70
C THR A 45 6.70 5.68 7.27
N ALA A 46 7.17 5.10 6.15
CA ALA A 46 8.48 5.34 5.52
C ALA A 46 9.70 4.73 6.22
N ASP A 47 9.52 3.95 7.28
CA ASP A 47 10.61 3.23 7.95
C ASP A 47 10.71 1.80 7.38
N PHE A 48 11.00 1.74 6.07
CA PHE A 48 10.90 0.54 5.24
C PHE A 48 11.82 -0.59 5.69
N GLU A 49 13.10 -0.29 5.91
CA GLU A 49 14.12 -1.28 6.28
C GLU A 49 13.79 -1.91 7.63
N ARG A 50 13.49 -1.08 8.63
CA ARG A 50 13.16 -1.53 9.97
C ARG A 50 11.86 -2.33 10.00
N GLY A 51 10.80 -1.80 9.41
CA GLY A 51 9.50 -2.47 9.36
C GLY A 51 9.61 -3.82 8.67
N THR A 52 10.35 -3.90 7.57
CA THR A 52 10.58 -5.14 6.83
C THR A 52 11.41 -6.14 7.62
N ALA A 53 12.45 -5.71 8.34
CA ALA A 53 13.21 -6.59 9.22
C ALA A 53 12.33 -7.22 10.31
N ILE A 54 11.42 -6.44 10.90
CA ILE A 54 10.44 -6.93 11.89
C ILE A 54 9.52 -7.99 11.27
N VAL A 55 8.96 -7.72 10.10
CA VAL A 55 8.05 -8.66 9.42
C VAL A 55 8.79 -9.91 8.96
N ARG A 56 10.00 -9.81 8.40
CA ARG A 56 10.82 -10.97 8.01
C ARG A 56 11.09 -11.89 9.21
N ARG A 57 11.43 -11.32 10.37
CA ARG A 57 11.57 -12.10 11.61
C ARG A 57 10.28 -12.82 12.00
N ALA A 58 9.11 -12.18 11.84
CA ALA A 58 7.83 -12.82 12.10
C ALA A 58 7.56 -14.01 11.16
N MET A 59 7.92 -13.86 9.88
CA MET A 59 7.81 -14.91 8.86
C MET A 59 8.79 -16.08 9.13
N GLU A 60 10.01 -15.79 9.61
CA GLU A 60 10.99 -16.82 9.99
C GLU A 60 10.54 -17.64 11.21
N LEU A 61 9.89 -16.99 12.18
CA LEU A 61 9.35 -17.64 13.37
C LEU A 61 8.10 -18.49 13.09
N ASN A 62 7.38 -18.21 12.01
CA ASN A 62 6.19 -18.97 11.61
C ASN A 62 6.23 -19.32 10.11
N ALA A 63 6.57 -20.57 9.79
CA ALA A 63 6.59 -21.08 8.42
C ALA A 63 5.20 -21.01 7.71
N ASN A 64 4.11 -20.94 8.47
CA ASN A 64 2.74 -20.77 7.98
C ASN A 64 2.23 -19.34 8.21
N HIS A 65 3.11 -18.34 8.12
CA HIS A 65 2.72 -16.95 8.24
C HIS A 65 1.70 -16.55 7.16
N ALA A 66 0.91 -15.53 7.45
CA ALA A 66 -0.11 -15.06 6.53
C ALA A 66 0.50 -14.38 5.29
N GLY A 67 -0.08 -14.64 4.12
CA GLY A 67 0.44 -14.15 2.83
C GLY A 67 0.56 -12.62 2.71
N TRP A 68 -0.26 -11.86 3.43
CA TRP A 68 -0.16 -10.39 3.47
C TRP A 68 1.17 -9.88 4.03
N MET A 69 1.92 -10.69 4.79
CA MET A 69 3.23 -10.28 5.31
C MET A 69 4.24 -9.99 4.19
N HIS A 70 4.04 -10.53 2.98
CA HIS A 70 4.85 -10.21 1.80
C HIS A 70 4.72 -8.74 1.32
N PHE A 71 3.71 -7.98 1.80
CA PHE A 71 3.65 -6.54 1.52
C PHE A 71 4.84 -5.77 2.11
N ALA A 72 5.41 -6.20 3.23
CA ALA A 72 6.53 -5.48 3.83
C ALA A 72 7.78 -5.49 2.92
N PRO A 73 8.35 -6.65 2.52
CA PRO A 73 9.46 -6.68 1.58
C PRO A 73 9.08 -6.13 0.20
N LEU A 74 7.83 -6.25 -0.23
CA LEU A 74 7.35 -5.63 -1.48
C LEU A 74 7.55 -4.12 -1.45
N TRP A 75 7.11 -3.43 -0.40
CA TRP A 75 7.23 -1.98 -0.31
C TRP A 75 8.68 -1.53 -0.05
N ASP A 76 9.48 -2.36 0.61
CA ASP A 76 10.93 -2.18 0.72
C ASP A 76 11.61 -2.18 -0.65
N HIS A 77 11.31 -3.15 -1.51
CA HIS A 77 11.85 -3.18 -2.88
C HIS A 77 11.27 -2.04 -3.74
N PHE A 78 9.97 -1.77 -3.63
CA PHE A 78 9.31 -0.74 -4.42
C PHE A 78 9.89 0.65 -4.17
N HIS A 79 10.16 1.04 -2.91
CA HIS A 79 10.73 2.36 -2.61
C HIS A 79 12.17 2.51 -3.11
N LYS A 80 12.91 1.40 -3.25
CA LYS A 80 14.27 1.37 -3.81
C LYS A 80 14.27 1.40 -5.35
N GLY A 81 13.10 1.31 -5.98
CA GLY A 81 12.96 1.16 -7.42
C GLY A 81 13.31 -0.25 -7.92
N GLU A 82 13.40 -1.23 -7.02
CA GLU A 82 13.67 -2.64 -7.30
C GLU A 82 12.35 -3.33 -7.70
N TYR A 83 11.77 -2.89 -8.83
CA TYR A 83 10.40 -3.26 -9.21
C TYR A 83 10.24 -4.74 -9.56
N GLU A 84 11.26 -5.41 -10.09
CA GLU A 84 11.24 -6.85 -10.32
C GLU A 84 11.07 -7.64 -9.02
N GLN A 85 11.84 -7.29 -7.99
CA GLN A 85 11.76 -7.92 -6.67
C GLN A 85 10.43 -7.59 -5.97
N ALA A 86 9.91 -6.39 -6.18
CA ALA A 86 8.57 -6.03 -5.71
C ALA A 86 7.48 -6.90 -6.36
N LEU A 87 7.59 -7.22 -7.65
CA LEU A 87 6.67 -8.13 -8.35
C LEU A 87 6.76 -9.57 -7.83
N GLU A 88 7.96 -10.07 -7.55
CA GLU A 88 8.13 -11.39 -6.93
C GLU A 88 7.42 -11.47 -5.58
N CYS A 89 7.52 -10.41 -4.76
CA CYS A 89 6.81 -10.33 -3.50
C CYS A 89 5.29 -10.22 -3.70
N ALA A 90 4.82 -9.46 -4.69
CA ALA A 90 3.39 -9.32 -4.99
C ALA A 90 2.76 -10.67 -5.37
N ASN A 91 3.46 -11.49 -6.15
CA ASN A 91 3.01 -12.84 -6.53
C ASN A 91 2.93 -13.82 -5.35
N ARG A 92 3.57 -13.50 -4.22
CA ARG A 92 3.50 -14.30 -2.98
C ARG A 92 2.40 -13.84 -2.04
N VAL A 93 1.77 -12.69 -2.30
CA VAL A 93 0.63 -12.24 -1.51
C VAL A 93 -0.59 -13.08 -1.86
N ASP A 94 -0.98 -13.96 -0.95
CA ASP A 94 -2.20 -14.77 -1.07
C ASP A 94 -3.32 -14.21 -0.18
N VAL A 95 -4.00 -13.17 -0.68
CA VAL A 95 -5.19 -12.58 -0.04
C VAL A 95 -6.29 -12.41 -1.08
N PRO A 96 -7.23 -13.37 -1.18
CA PRO A 96 -8.30 -13.32 -2.17
C PRO A 96 -9.15 -12.05 -2.09
N GLY A 97 -9.46 -11.46 -3.25
CA GLY A 97 -10.31 -10.27 -3.36
C GLY A 97 -9.63 -8.95 -2.97
N LEU A 98 -8.35 -8.96 -2.62
CA LEU A 98 -7.61 -7.74 -2.30
C LEU A 98 -7.13 -7.04 -3.58
N PHE A 99 -7.39 -5.74 -3.70
CA PHE A 99 -6.95 -4.96 -4.87
C PHE A 99 -5.43 -4.67 -4.87
N TRP A 100 -4.80 -4.67 -3.69
CA TRP A 100 -3.41 -4.24 -3.51
C TRP A 100 -2.40 -4.98 -4.40
N PRO A 101 -2.41 -6.33 -4.51
CA PRO A 101 -1.47 -7.03 -5.39
C PRO A 101 -1.58 -6.57 -6.84
N PHE A 102 -2.80 -6.44 -7.38
CA PHE A 102 -3.03 -5.97 -8.75
C PHE A 102 -2.59 -4.52 -8.96
N LEU A 103 -2.86 -3.64 -7.98
CA LEU A 103 -2.38 -2.26 -8.00
C LEU A 103 -0.85 -2.18 -8.07
N VAL A 104 -0.15 -2.94 -7.21
CA VAL A 104 1.31 -2.91 -7.20
C VAL A 104 1.87 -3.53 -8.46
N MET A 105 1.30 -4.63 -8.95
CA MET A 105 1.71 -5.24 -10.20
C MET A 105 1.56 -4.29 -11.38
N ALA A 106 0.41 -3.61 -11.49
CA ALA A 106 0.19 -2.60 -12.52
C ALA A 106 1.24 -1.49 -12.41
N SER A 107 1.44 -0.94 -11.21
CA SER A 107 2.39 0.15 -10.97
C SER A 107 3.83 -0.24 -11.31
N ALA A 108 4.31 -1.38 -10.79
CA ALA A 108 5.67 -1.88 -11.00
C ALA A 108 5.90 -2.23 -12.48
N CYS A 109 4.97 -2.93 -13.14
CA CYS A 109 5.05 -3.19 -14.58
C CYS A 109 5.04 -1.90 -15.41
N GLY A 110 4.31 -0.87 -14.97
CA GLY A 110 4.33 0.47 -15.56
C GLY A 110 5.72 1.11 -15.51
N HIS A 111 6.39 1.08 -14.36
CA HIS A 111 7.76 1.59 -14.23
C HIS A 111 8.76 0.82 -15.07
N LEU A 112 8.58 -0.50 -15.18
CA LEU A 112 9.44 -1.38 -16.00
C LEU A 112 9.14 -1.31 -17.51
N GLY A 113 8.08 -0.62 -17.93
CA GLY A 113 7.66 -0.59 -19.33
C GLY A 113 7.10 -1.93 -19.84
N ARG A 114 6.74 -2.86 -18.96
CA ARG A 114 6.17 -4.19 -19.28
C ARG A 114 4.69 -4.05 -19.65
N ARG A 115 4.41 -3.45 -20.81
CA ARG A 115 3.08 -3.01 -21.24
C ARG A 115 2.00 -4.10 -21.16
N VAL A 116 2.28 -5.31 -21.64
CA VAL A 116 1.30 -6.40 -21.69
C VAL A 116 0.89 -6.80 -20.27
N GLU A 117 1.85 -6.97 -19.38
CA GLU A 117 1.59 -7.38 -17.98
C GLU A 117 0.94 -6.25 -17.18
N ALA A 118 1.35 -5.01 -17.43
CA ALA A 118 0.71 -3.83 -16.84
C ALA A 118 -0.78 -3.78 -17.21
N GLN A 119 -1.12 -4.01 -18.49
CA GLN A 119 -2.52 -4.02 -18.95
C GLN A 119 -3.34 -5.15 -18.34
N VAL A 120 -2.75 -6.34 -18.15
CA VAL A 120 -3.41 -7.45 -17.45
C VAL A 120 -3.71 -7.06 -16.00
N ALA A 121 -2.71 -6.54 -15.27
CA ALA A 121 -2.89 -6.13 -13.88
C ALA A 121 -3.91 -5.00 -13.72
N VAL A 122 -3.93 -4.01 -14.64
CA VAL A 122 -4.96 -2.96 -14.67
C VAL A 122 -6.35 -3.54 -14.91
N ARG A 123 -6.49 -4.49 -15.83
CA ARG A 123 -7.77 -5.18 -16.07
C ARG A 123 -8.26 -5.93 -14.83
N ASP A 124 -7.38 -6.66 -14.15
CA ASP A 124 -7.75 -7.43 -12.98
C ASP A 124 -8.11 -6.52 -11.80
N LEU A 125 -7.41 -5.38 -11.66
CA LEU A 125 -7.75 -4.33 -10.71
C LEU A 125 -9.15 -3.75 -10.98
N LEU A 126 -9.46 -3.43 -12.24
CA LEU A 126 -10.76 -2.87 -12.64
C LEU A 126 -11.90 -3.91 -12.61
N ALA A 127 -11.57 -5.21 -12.66
CA ALA A 127 -12.55 -6.27 -12.47
C ALA A 127 -13.04 -6.34 -11.02
N LEU A 128 -12.20 -5.94 -10.05
CA LEU A 128 -12.60 -5.81 -8.65
C LEU A 128 -13.36 -4.51 -8.38
N ASP A 129 -12.89 -3.41 -8.94
CA ASP A 129 -13.49 -2.08 -8.80
C ASP A 129 -13.43 -1.32 -10.13
N PRO A 130 -14.53 -1.28 -10.90
CA PRO A 130 -14.59 -0.54 -12.16
C PRO A 130 -14.34 0.96 -12.03
N GLU A 131 -14.54 1.53 -10.84
CA GLU A 131 -14.33 2.96 -10.54
C GLU A 131 -13.00 3.20 -9.80
N PHE A 132 -12.09 2.22 -9.76
CA PHE A 132 -10.86 2.30 -8.99
C PHE A 132 -10.06 3.59 -9.25
N ALA A 133 -9.99 4.02 -10.51
CA ALA A 133 -9.29 5.24 -10.90
C ALA A 133 -9.80 6.50 -10.17
N ALA A 134 -11.11 6.62 -9.93
CA ALA A 134 -11.71 7.75 -9.23
C ALA A 134 -11.32 7.78 -7.75
N HIS A 135 -11.12 6.59 -7.15
CA HIS A 135 -10.86 6.44 -5.72
C HIS A 135 -9.39 6.14 -5.40
N ALA A 136 -8.52 5.98 -6.41
CA ALA A 136 -7.14 5.51 -6.28
C ALA A 136 -6.35 6.28 -5.20
N ARG A 137 -6.41 7.61 -5.21
CA ARG A 137 -5.72 8.45 -4.22
C ARG A 137 -6.22 8.21 -2.79
N SER A 138 -7.53 8.05 -2.60
CA SER A 138 -8.12 7.78 -1.28
C SER A 138 -7.73 6.39 -0.78
N ASN A 139 -7.81 5.39 -1.66
CA ASN A 139 -7.44 4.00 -1.36
C ASN A 139 -5.95 3.89 -0.99
N ILE A 140 -5.08 4.52 -1.79
CA ILE A 140 -3.64 4.56 -1.51
C ILE A 140 -3.36 5.33 -0.23
N GLY A 141 -4.02 6.48 -0.04
CA GLY A 141 -3.81 7.37 1.11
C GLY A 141 -4.23 6.78 2.44
N THR A 142 -5.11 5.77 2.44
CA THR A 142 -5.49 5.06 3.67
C THR A 142 -4.29 4.38 4.35
N TRP A 143 -3.34 3.88 3.54
CA TRP A 143 -2.16 3.16 4.04
C TRP A 143 -0.86 3.93 3.80
N HIS A 144 -0.73 4.65 2.68
CA HIS A 144 0.49 5.38 2.30
C HIS A 144 0.37 6.90 2.54
N PHE A 145 -0.29 7.31 3.63
CA PHE A 145 -0.40 8.73 3.99
C PHE A 145 0.96 9.37 4.36
N ALA A 146 1.91 8.57 4.86
CA ALA A 146 3.22 9.04 5.31
C ALA A 146 4.41 8.29 4.69
N SER A 147 4.17 7.33 3.79
CA SER A 147 5.26 6.50 3.25
C SER A 147 6.08 7.19 2.16
N GLY A 148 5.59 8.28 1.58
CA GLY A 148 6.18 8.90 0.38
C GLY A 148 5.96 8.11 -0.92
N LEU A 149 5.19 7.02 -0.91
CA LEU A 149 4.96 6.17 -2.09
C LEU A 149 3.73 6.54 -2.91
N MET A 150 2.91 7.49 -2.46
CA MET A 150 1.72 7.94 -3.19
C MET A 150 2.06 8.30 -4.64
N ASP A 151 3.02 9.20 -4.85
CA ASP A 151 3.36 9.68 -6.19
C ASP A 151 4.03 8.60 -7.05
N PRO A 152 5.02 7.83 -6.56
CA PRO A 152 5.55 6.67 -7.29
C PRO A 152 4.46 5.67 -7.71
N ILE A 153 3.55 5.29 -6.81
CA ILE A 153 2.47 4.35 -7.13
C ILE A 153 1.56 4.93 -8.24
N LEU A 154 1.16 6.19 -8.12
CA LEU A 154 0.30 6.82 -9.11
C LEU A 154 0.99 6.99 -10.47
N ASP A 155 2.29 7.33 -10.49
CA ASP A 155 3.09 7.42 -11.71
C ASP A 155 3.16 6.06 -12.42
N GLY A 156 3.48 4.98 -11.70
CA GLY A 156 3.49 3.63 -12.25
C GLY A 156 2.13 3.22 -12.81
N LEU A 157 1.03 3.51 -12.10
CA LEU A 157 -0.33 3.23 -12.60
C LEU A 157 -0.66 4.00 -13.88
N ARG A 158 -0.24 5.27 -14.00
CA ARG A 158 -0.41 6.04 -15.25
C ARG A 158 0.41 5.44 -16.39
N LYS A 159 1.65 5.03 -16.12
CA LYS A 159 2.50 4.32 -17.10
C LYS A 159 1.92 2.97 -17.53
N ALA A 160 1.15 2.33 -16.66
CA ALA A 160 0.39 1.12 -16.96
C ALA A 160 -0.86 1.37 -17.83
N GLY A 161 -1.22 2.64 -18.08
CA GLY A 161 -2.37 3.03 -18.88
C GLY A 161 -3.65 3.30 -18.08
N LEU A 162 -3.58 3.32 -16.74
CA LEU A 162 -4.72 3.72 -15.92
C LEU A 162 -4.82 5.25 -15.85
N SER A 163 -5.88 5.82 -16.43
CA SER A 163 -6.13 7.26 -16.39
C SER A 163 -6.68 7.66 -15.01
N ILE A 164 -5.81 8.21 -14.16
CA ILE A 164 -6.18 8.65 -12.81
C ILE A 164 -6.41 10.17 -12.84
N PRO A 165 -7.59 10.68 -12.42
CA PRO A 165 -7.86 12.10 -12.33
C PRO A 165 -6.81 12.82 -11.47
N GLU A 166 -6.39 14.00 -11.93
CA GLU A 166 -5.65 14.91 -11.05
C GLU A 166 -6.58 15.43 -9.95
N SER A 167 -6.01 15.80 -8.81
CA SER A 167 -6.74 16.32 -7.66
C SER A 167 -7.38 17.68 -8.01
N GLY A 168 -8.54 17.65 -8.66
CA GLY A 168 -9.41 18.82 -8.88
C GLY A 168 -9.14 19.65 -10.15
N SER A 169 -9.70 19.21 -11.27
CA SER A 169 -10.51 20.12 -12.10
C SER A 169 -11.98 19.89 -11.76
N SER A 170 -12.42 20.48 -10.65
CA SER A 170 -13.86 20.61 -10.37
C SER A 170 -14.43 21.70 -11.29
N ASP A 171 -14.59 21.39 -12.57
CA ASP A 171 -15.33 22.26 -13.49
C ASP A 171 -16.84 22.05 -13.25
N SER A 172 -17.32 22.61 -12.14
CA SER A 172 -18.75 22.76 -11.90
C SER A 172 -19.23 23.98 -12.69
N PRO A 173 -20.19 23.84 -13.63
CA PRO A 173 -20.68 24.98 -14.38
C PRO A 173 -21.35 25.95 -13.40
N ARG A 174 -20.80 27.16 -13.26
CA ARG A 174 -21.44 28.26 -12.54
C ARG A 174 -22.80 28.50 -13.18
N ARG A 175 -23.86 28.07 -12.48
CA ARG A 175 -25.24 28.33 -12.87
C ARG A 175 -25.46 29.83 -12.81
N ASN A 176 -25.45 30.49 -13.96
CA ASN A 176 -25.82 31.89 -14.11
C ASN A 176 -27.28 32.05 -13.68
N VAL A 177 -27.48 32.51 -12.44
CA VAL A 177 -28.77 33.03 -12.00
C VAL A 177 -28.96 34.37 -12.71
N ARG A 178 -29.73 34.34 -13.81
CA ARG A 178 -30.23 35.56 -14.44
C ARG A 178 -31.17 36.25 -13.46
N ARG A 179 -30.90 37.53 -13.22
CA ARG A 179 -31.81 38.51 -12.64
C ARG A 179 -33.15 38.48 -13.39
N ASN A 180 -34.23 38.54 -12.63
CA ASN A 180 -35.46 39.29 -12.95
C ASN A 180 -36.06 39.78 -11.64
#